data_AF-A0A353VWL2-F1
#
_entry.id   AF-A0A353VWL2-F1
#
_cell.length_a   1.000
_cell.length_b   1.000
_cell.length_c   1.000
_cell.angle_alpha   90.00
_cell.angle_beta   90.00
_cell.angle_gamma   90.00
#
_symmetry.space_group_name_H-M   'P 1'
#
loop_
_entity.id
_entity.type
_entity.pdbx_description
1 polymer ?
#
loop_
_entity_poly.entity_id
_entity_poly.type
_entity_poly.pdbx_seq_one_letter_code
_entity_poly.pdbx_strand_id
1 'polypeptide(L)'
;LLTLCRADITTKNPQRVKKYMSNFEQVELKMKDVAERDALKSFQSPVRGAEIMKICGLTEGPVVGEIKVAIEEAILDGKIDNNYESAY
;
A
#
# COMPACT_ATOMS: atom_id res chain seq x y z
N LEU A 1 -3.07 19.68 -3.74
CA LEU A 1 -2.40 20.04 -5.02
C LEU A 1 -3.36 19.96 -6.22
N LEU A 2 -3.94 18.78 -6.51
CA LEU A 2 -4.88 18.56 -7.64
C LEU A 2 -6.10 19.50 -7.68
N THR A 3 -6.70 19.80 -6.52
CA THR A 3 -7.89 20.67 -6.41
C THR A 3 -7.65 22.09 -6.96
N LEU A 4 -6.46 22.66 -6.73
CA LEU A 4 -6.11 23.99 -7.23
C LEU A 4 -5.86 23.96 -8.74
N CYS A 5 -5.20 22.92 -9.25
CA CYS A 5 -5.00 22.74 -10.69
C CYS A 5 -6.32 22.54 -11.45
N ARG A 6 -7.32 21.91 -10.81
CA ARG A 6 -8.68 21.78 -11.37
C ARG A 6 -9.40 23.12 -11.47
N ALA A 7 -9.23 23.97 -10.45
CA ALA A 7 -9.81 25.32 -10.40
C ALA A 7 -9.21 26.26 -11.46
N ASP A 8 -7.94 26.05 -11.84
CA ASP A 8 -7.21 26.87 -12.82
C ASP A 8 -7.56 26.54 -14.29
N ILE A 9 -8.49 25.62 -14.55
CA ILE A 9 -8.98 25.32 -15.90
C ILE A 9 -9.90 26.47 -16.36
N THR A 10 -9.30 27.56 -16.83
CA THR A 10 -10.01 28.72 -17.36
C THR A 10 -9.92 28.75 -18.89
N THR A 11 -10.77 27.98 -19.58
CA THR A 11 -10.87 28.04 -21.04
C THR A 11 -12.32 28.16 -21.48
N LYS A 12 -12.60 29.06 -22.43
CA LYS A 12 -13.94 29.21 -23.03
C LYS A 12 -14.31 28.07 -23.98
N ASN A 13 -13.37 27.18 -24.31
CA ASN A 13 -13.62 26.05 -25.20
C ASN A 13 -14.17 24.84 -24.40
N PRO A 14 -15.46 24.48 -24.56
CA PRO A 14 -16.09 23.41 -23.78
C PRO A 14 -15.49 22.02 -24.05
N GLN A 15 -14.95 21.78 -25.25
CA GLN A 15 -14.31 20.51 -25.61
C GLN A 15 -13.00 20.33 -24.84
N ARG A 16 -12.24 21.42 -24.67
CA ARG A 16 -11.00 21.41 -23.87
C ARG A 16 -11.29 21.21 -22.40
N VAL A 17 -12.32 21.88 -21.85
CA VAL A 17 -12.77 21.66 -20.47
C VAL A 17 -13.10 20.19 -20.22
N LYS A 18 -13.92 19.58 -21.09
CA LYS A 18 -14.30 18.17 -20.96
C LYS A 18 -13.09 17.24 -21.02
N LYS A 19 -12.16 17.48 -21.94
CA LYS A 19 -10.92 16.69 -22.08
C LYS A 19 -10.05 16.79 -20.82
N TYR A 20 -9.81 18.00 -20.31
CA TYR A 20 -8.96 18.18 -19.13
C TYR A 20 -9.59 17.59 -17.88
N MET A 21 -10.89 17.82 -17.64
CA MET A 21 -11.60 17.25 -16.50
C MET A 21 -11.56 15.71 -16.51
N SER A 22 -11.80 15.09 -17.67
CA SER A 22 -11.72 13.63 -17.81
C SER A 22 -10.32 13.09 -17.49
N ASN A 23 -9.26 13.78 -17.90
CA ASN A 23 -7.89 13.38 -17.56
C ASN A 23 -7.60 13.54 -16.06
N PHE A 24 -8.08 14.62 -15.43
CA PHE A 24 -7.93 14.83 -13.99
C PHE A 24 -8.62 13.73 -13.18
N GLU A 25 -9.84 13.34 -13.58
CA GLU A 25 -10.57 12.24 -12.93
C GLU A 25 -9.82 10.91 -13.02
N GLN A 26 -9.21 10.61 -14.18
CA GLN A 26 -8.40 9.40 -14.34
C GLN A 26 -7.15 9.40 -13.45
N VAL A 27 -6.48 10.55 -13.32
CA VAL A 27 -5.31 10.68 -12.43
C VAL A 27 -5.73 10.54 -10.97
N GLU A 28 -6.83 11.17 -10.57
CA GLU A 28 -7.36 11.09 -9.21
C GLU A 28 -7.73 9.64 -8.82
N LEU A 29 -8.36 8.90 -9.72
CA LEU A 29 -8.67 7.47 -9.54
C LEU A 29 -7.41 6.63 -9.35
N LYS A 30 -6.40 6.82 -10.21
CA LYS A 30 -5.13 6.09 -10.11
C LYS A 30 -4.38 6.41 -8.81
N MET A 31 -4.41 7.66 -8.38
CA MET A 31 -3.78 8.06 -7.11
C MET A 31 -4.45 7.42 -5.90
N LYS A 32 -5.79 7.32 -5.89
CA LYS A 32 -6.52 6.60 -4.85
C LYS A 32 -6.14 5.12 -4.82
N ASP A 33 -6.14 4.46 -5.98
CA ASP A 33 -5.75 3.05 -6.11
C ASP A 33 -4.32 2.78 -5.62
N VAL A 34 -3.37 3.67 -5.94
CA VAL A 34 -2.00 3.58 -5.41
C VAL A 34 -1.96 3.82 -3.91
N ALA A 35 -2.65 4.83 -3.40
CA ALA A 35 -2.69 5.12 -1.96
C ALA A 35 -3.30 3.99 -1.13
N GLU A 36 -4.35 3.34 -1.64
CA GLU A 36 -4.98 2.17 -1.00
C GLU A 36 -4.02 0.97 -0.99
N ARG A 37 -3.34 0.69 -2.11
CA ARG A 37 -2.31 -0.37 -2.18
C ARG A 37 -1.12 -0.08 -1.26
N ASP A 38 -0.67 1.16 -1.19
CA ASP A 38 0.42 1.55 -0.30
C ASP A 38 -0.01 1.50 1.17
N ALA A 39 -1.26 1.85 1.49
CA ALA A 39 -1.81 1.69 2.83
C ALA A 39 -1.82 0.21 3.25
N LEU A 40 -2.22 -0.70 2.35
CA LEU A 40 -2.16 -2.15 2.59
C LEU A 40 -0.71 -2.63 2.80
N LYS A 41 0.25 -2.10 2.05
CA LYS A 41 1.69 -2.42 2.20
C LYS A 41 2.35 -1.80 3.43
N SER A 42 1.79 -0.71 3.96
CA SER A 42 2.29 -0.09 5.19
C SER A 42 2.06 -0.97 6.42
N PHE A 43 1.27 -2.02 6.29
CA PHE A 43 1.08 -3.04 7.29
C PHE A 43 2.43 -3.72 7.60
N GLN A 44 2.94 -3.49 8.81
CA GLN A 44 4.16 -4.13 9.29
C GLN A 44 3.80 -5.46 9.93
N SER A 45 4.61 -6.50 9.66
CA SER A 45 4.51 -7.76 10.41
C SER A 45 4.52 -7.51 11.93
N PRO A 46 3.62 -8.15 12.71
CA PRO A 46 3.60 -8.05 14.17
C PRO A 46 4.85 -8.69 14.82
N VAL A 47 5.61 -9.50 14.07
CA VAL A 47 6.80 -10.22 14.56
C VAL A 47 8.08 -9.52 14.13
N ARG A 48 8.99 -9.30 15.07
CA ARG A 48 10.28 -8.66 14.78
C ARG A 48 11.24 -9.67 14.16
N GLY A 49 12.11 -9.19 13.27
CA GLY A 49 13.14 -10.04 12.64
C GLY A 49 14.04 -10.75 13.65
N ALA A 50 14.30 -10.11 14.80
CA ALA A 50 15.07 -10.70 15.90
C ALA A 50 14.39 -11.93 16.55
N GLU A 51 13.06 -11.99 16.54
CA GLU A 51 12.30 -13.11 17.10
C GLU A 51 12.27 -14.26 16.12
N ILE A 52 12.06 -13.98 14.82
CA ILE A 52 12.15 -14.98 13.74
C ILE A 52 13.53 -15.67 13.78
N MET A 53 14.60 -14.89 13.92
CA MET A 53 15.96 -15.44 14.04
C MET A 53 16.12 -16.38 15.25
N LYS A 54 15.53 -16.03 16.40
CA LYS A 54 15.60 -16.86 17.62
C LYS A 54 14.78 -18.14 17.53
N ILE A 55 13.56 -18.05 16.98
CA ILE A 55 12.61 -19.17 16.92
C ILE A 55 13.04 -20.17 15.84
N CYS A 56 13.39 -19.66 14.66
CA CYS A 56 13.79 -20.51 13.53
C CYS A 56 15.29 -20.88 13.55
N GLY A 57 16.08 -20.33 14.47
CA GLY A 57 17.52 -20.57 14.55
C GLY A 57 18.30 -20.06 13.32
N LEU A 58 17.76 -19.05 12.63
CA LEU A 58 18.30 -18.52 11.38
C LEU A 58 19.23 -17.32 11.64
N THR A 59 20.26 -17.20 10.82
CA THR A 59 21.09 -15.99 10.77
C THR A 59 20.40 -14.89 9.97
N GLU A 60 20.81 -13.64 10.19
CA GLU A 60 20.36 -12.52 9.37
C GLU A 60 20.59 -12.79 7.88
N GLY A 61 19.55 -12.56 7.05
CA GLY A 61 19.61 -12.90 5.64
C GLY A 61 18.26 -12.84 4.94
N PRO A 62 18.23 -13.13 3.62
CA PRO A 62 17.03 -13.06 2.79
C PRO A 62 15.90 -13.95 3.30
N VAL A 63 16.23 -15.11 3.90
CA VAL A 63 15.26 -16.06 4.46
C VAL A 63 14.39 -15.43 5.56
N VAL A 64 14.97 -14.57 6.41
CA VAL A 64 14.21 -13.84 7.45
C VAL A 64 13.23 -12.85 6.81
N GLY A 65 13.62 -12.26 5.68
CA GLY A 65 12.74 -11.38 4.89
C GLY A 65 11.58 -12.14 4.26
N GLU A 66 11.83 -13.32 3.69
CA GLU A 66 10.79 -14.18 3.11
C GLU A 66 9.76 -14.60 4.16
N ILE A 67 10.20 -14.97 5.37
CA ILE A 67 9.29 -15.31 6.48
C ILE A 67 8.45 -14.10 6.89
N LYS A 68 9.02 -12.90 6.96
CA LYS A 68 8.26 -11.68 7.25
C LYS A 68 7.17 -11.42 6.21
N VAL A 69 7.51 -11.53 4.93
CA VAL A 69 6.56 -11.33 3.83
C VAL A 69 5.45 -12.38 3.88
N ALA A 70 5.79 -13.64 4.14
CA ALA A 70 4.80 -14.71 4.27
C ALA A 70 3.81 -14.48 5.43
N ILE A 71 4.29 -13.94 6.57
CA ILE A 71 3.43 -13.56 7.70
C ILE A 71 2.54 -12.37 7.34
N GLU A 72 3.09 -11.34 6.68
CA GLU A 72 2.33 -10.17 6.22
C GLU A 72 1.21 -10.57 5.24
N GLU A 73 1.53 -11.44 4.28
CA GLU A 73 0.55 -11.98 3.34
C GLU A 73 -0.53 -12.82 4.04
N ALA A 74 -0.16 -13.67 5.01
CA ALA A 74 -1.12 -14.48 5.76
C ALA A 74 -2.11 -13.63 6.57
N ILE A 75 -1.67 -12.48 7.10
CA ILE A 75 -2.53 -11.54 7.82
C ILE A 75 -3.42 -10.75 6.85
N LEU A 76 -2.89 -10.31 5.71
CA LEU A 76 -3.66 -9.63 4.66
C LEU A 76 -4.74 -10.55 4.04
N ASP A 77 -4.45 -11.84 3.91
CA ASP A 77 -5.39 -12.87 3.48
C ASP A 77 -6.42 -13.25 4.56
N GLY A 78 -6.28 -12.73 5.79
CA GLY A 78 -7.17 -13.03 6.92
C GLY A 78 -7.07 -14.47 7.42
N LYS A 79 -5.98 -15.18 7.10
CA LYS A 79 -5.72 -16.54 7.61
C LYS A 79 -5.25 -16.51 9.07
N ILE A 80 -4.67 -15.39 9.49
CA ILE A 80 -4.07 -15.19 10.81
C ILE A 80 -4.48 -13.79 11.31
N ASP A 81 -4.88 -13.69 12.58
CA ASP A 81 -5.18 -12.40 13.20
C ASP A 81 -3.90 -11.56 13.37
N ASN A 82 -4.03 -10.22 13.37
CA ASN A 82 -2.92 -9.29 13.63
C ASN A 82 -2.53 -9.26 15.13
N ASN A 83 -2.36 -10.44 15.73
CA ASN A 83 -1.88 -10.61 17.09
C ASN A 83 -0.57 -11.39 17.07
N TYR A 84 0.34 -11.01 17.94
CA TYR A 84 1.64 -11.65 18.11
C TYR A 84 1.52 -13.16 18.36
N GLU A 85 0.52 -13.58 19.14
CA GLU A 85 0.26 -15.00 19.43
C GLU A 85 -0.24 -15.80 18.22
N SER A 86 -0.92 -15.13 17.28
CA SER A 86 -1.42 -15.77 16.06
C SER A 86 -0.33 -15.87 14.99
N ALA A 87 0.63 -14.95 15.02
CA ALA A 87 1.76 -14.87 14.09
C ALA A 87 3.05 -15.58 14.59
N TYR A 88 3.02 -16.17 15.79
CA TYR A 88 4.13 -16.92 16.39
C TYR A 88 4.34 -18.29 15.71
#